data_AF-A0A150X0K2-F1
#
_entry.id   AF-A0A150X0K2-F1
#
_cell.length_a   1.000
_cell.length_b   1.000
_cell.length_c   1.000
_cell.angle_alpha   90.00
_cell.angle_beta   90.00
_cell.angle_gamma   90.00
#
_symmetry.space_group_name_H-M   'P 1'
#
loop_
_entity.id
_entity.type
_entity.pdbx_description
1 polymer ?
#
loop_
_entity_poly.entity_id
_entity_poly.type
_entity_poly.pdbx_seq_one_letter_code
_entity_poly.pdbx_strand_id
1 'polypeptide(L)' 'MKKKKQEQKPEYLTKRILFSRTNKALKDAAEEAMELVGYVVVAEGDWVVKKYQDGRIEQIKRLEVVEQPEKIILD' A
#
# COMPACT_ATOMS: atom_id res chain seq x y z
N MET A 1 32.62 -4.02 -35.47
CA MET A 1 32.73 -4.10 -33.99
C MET A 1 31.41 -4.63 -33.43
N LYS A 2 31.36 -5.86 -32.91
CA LYS A 2 30.13 -6.46 -32.37
C LYS A 2 29.90 -5.95 -30.94
N LYS A 3 28.78 -5.26 -30.70
CA LYS A 3 28.38 -4.80 -29.35
C LYS A 3 28.12 -6.02 -28.47
N LYS A 4 28.83 -6.14 -27.34
CA LYS A 4 28.57 -7.16 -26.32
C LYS A 4 27.17 -6.92 -25.74
N LYS A 5 26.29 -7.93 -25.86
CA LYS A 5 25.00 -7.97 -25.19
C LYS A 5 25.31 -8.11 -23.69
N GLN A 6 25.07 -7.07 -22.90
CA GLN A 6 25.20 -7.17 -21.46
C GLN A 6 24.11 -8.13 -20.98
N GLU A 7 24.51 -9.31 -20.50
CA GLU A 7 23.62 -10.23 -19.81
C GLU A 7 23.14 -9.52 -18.54
N GLN A 8 21.88 -9.10 -18.53
CA GLN A 8 21.23 -8.58 -17.35
C GLN A 8 21.18 -9.73 -16.34
N LYS A 9 21.97 -9.64 -15.27
CA LYS A 9 21.84 -10.54 -14.13
C LYS A 9 20.38 -10.49 -13.67
N PRO A 10 19.73 -11.63 -13.37
CA PRO A 10 18.36 -11.60 -12.85
C PRO A 10 18.34 -10.71 -11.61
N GLU A 11 17.60 -9.61 -11.68
CA GLU A 11 17.40 -8.73 -10.54
C GLU A 11 16.50 -9.50 -9.57
N TYR A 12 17.12 -10.12 -8.58
CA TYR A 12 16.37 -10.85 -7.57
C TYR A 12 15.49 -9.87 -6.81
N LEU A 13 14.18 -10.13 -6.81
CA LEU A 13 13.23 -9.37 -6.01
C LEU A 13 13.52 -9.62 -4.53
N THR A 14 14.33 -8.76 -3.94
CA THR A 14 14.58 -8.81 -2.50
C THR A 14 13.37 -8.25 -1.76
N LYS A 15 13.13 -8.72 -0.53
CA LYS A 15 12.09 -8.15 0.35
C LYS A 15 12.20 -6.63 0.47
N ARG A 16 13.43 -6.10 0.50
CA ARG A 16 13.71 -4.66 0.56
C ARG A 16 13.25 -3.93 -0.70
N ILE A 17 13.54 -4.46 -1.89
CA ILE A 17 13.09 -3.87 -3.16
C ILE A 17 11.57 -3.90 -3.23
N LEU A 18 10.95 -5.04 -2.92
CA LEU A 18 9.49 -5.17 -2.91
C LEU A 18 8.85 -4.14 -1.98
N PHE A 19 9.28 -4.08 -0.72
CA PHE A 19 8.76 -3.13 0.26
C PHE A 19 8.94 -1.67 -0.19
N SER A 20 10.10 -1.33 -0.75
CA SER A 20 10.38 0.02 -1.23
C SER A 20 9.48 0.41 -2.41
N ARG A 21 9.29 -0.50 -3.37
CA ARG A 21 8.46 -0.25 -4.56
C ARG A 21 6.97 -0.19 -4.20
N THR A 22 6.49 -1.10 -3.34
CA THR A 22 5.10 -1.11 -2.87
C THR A 22 4.77 0.16 -2.08
N ASN A 23 5.64 0.59 -1.15
CA ASN A 23 5.41 1.82 -0.40
C ASN A 23 5.38 3.06 -1.30
N LYS A 24 6.22 3.09 -2.34
CA LYS A 24 6.16 4.18 -3.32
C LYS A 24 4.82 4.17 -4.05
N ALA A 25 4.41 3.04 -4.61
CA ALA A 25 3.16 2.91 -5.34
C ALA A 25 1.93 3.27 -4.48
N LEU A 26 1.92 2.88 -3.20
CA LEU A 26 0.85 3.23 -2.27
C LEU A 26 0.79 4.73 -1.99
N LYS A 27 1.93 5.41 -1.89
CA LYS A 27 1.98 6.88 -1.73
C LYS A 27 1.45 7.57 -2.98
N ASP A 28 1.96 7.19 -4.14
CA ASP A 28 1.55 7.76 -5.42
C ASP A 28 0.03 7.59 -5.63
N ALA A 29 -0.52 6.41 -5.32
CA ALA A 29 -1.97 6.15 -5.39
C ALA A 29 -2.79 6.94 -4.36
N ALA A 30 -2.25 7.16 -3.16
CA ALA A 30 -2.93 7.96 -2.14
C ALA A 30 -2.97 9.44 -2.54
N GLU A 31 -1.90 9.96 -3.14
CA GLU A 31 -1.85 11.33 -3.69
C GLU A 31 -2.89 11.48 -4.81
N GLU A 32 -2.92 10.56 -5.78
CA GLU A 32 -3.89 10.59 -6.88
C GLU A 32 -5.35 10.47 -6.38
N ALA A 33 -5.61 9.61 -5.39
CA ALA A 33 -6.94 9.48 -4.79
C ALA A 33 -7.38 10.78 -4.07
N MET A 34 -6.46 11.46 -3.38
CA MET A 34 -6.74 12.77 -2.79
C MET A 34 -7.05 13.82 -3.86
N GLU A 35 -6.35 13.83 -4.99
CA GLU A 35 -6.58 14.77 -6.08
C GLU A 35 -7.91 14.52 -6.81
N LEU A 36 -8.28 13.26 -7.04
CA LEU A 36 -9.48 12.89 -7.81
C LEU A 36 -10.76 12.88 -6.97
N VAL A 37 -10.70 12.34 -5.76
CA VAL A 37 -11.89 12.05 -4.93
C VAL A 37 -11.94 12.96 -3.69
N GLY A 38 -10.80 13.56 -3.30
CA GLY A 38 -10.73 14.45 -2.13
C GLY A 38 -10.62 13.72 -0.79
N TYR A 39 -10.53 12.39 -0.78
CA TYR A 39 -10.32 11.61 0.44
C TYR A 39 -9.65 10.25 0.18
N VAL A 40 -9.05 9.70 1.24
CA VAL A 40 -8.59 8.31 1.30
C VAL A 40 -9.22 7.58 2.48
N VAL A 41 -9.41 6.26 2.35
CA VAL A 41 -9.90 5.41 3.44
C VAL A 41 -8.71 4.67 4.07
N VAL A 42 -8.55 4.81 5.38
CA VAL A 42 -7.44 4.18 6.12
C VAL A 42 -7.95 3.54 7.41
N ALA A 43 -7.26 2.49 7.85
CA ALA A 43 -7.40 1.97 9.20
C ALA A 43 -6.50 2.77 10.15
N GLU A 44 -7.08 3.40 11.17
CA GLU A 44 -6.38 4.18 12.19
C GLU A 44 -6.87 3.76 13.58
N GLY A 45 -5.99 3.11 14.34
CA GLY A 45 -6.36 2.45 15.58
C GLY A 45 -7.44 1.39 15.36
N ASP A 46 -8.53 1.47 16.13
CA ASP A 46 -9.67 0.55 16.02
C ASP A 46 -10.69 1.00 14.96
N TRP A 47 -10.39 1.96 14.08
CA TRP A 47 -11.39 2.51 13.16
C TRP A 47 -10.93 2.51 11.71
N VAL A 48 -11.87 2.22 10.81
CA VAL A 48 -11.80 2.63 9.42
C VAL A 48 -12.32 4.06 9.32
N VAL A 49 -11.49 4.96 8.80
CA VAL A 49 -11.80 6.39 8.68
C VAL A 49 -11.59 6.88 7.24
N LYS A 50 -12.37 7.88 6.82
CA LYS A 50 -12.03 8.72 5.68
C LYS A 50 -11.21 9.90 6.16
N LYS A 51 -10.05 10.12 5.55
CA LYS A 51 -9.26 11.34 5.70
C LYS A 51 -9.45 12.18 4.45
N TYR A 52 -10.03 13.35 4.60
CA TYR A 52 -10.25 14.30 3.52
C TYR A 52 -9.03 15.20 3.35
N GLN A 53 -8.86 15.76 2.15
CA GLN A 53 -7.74 16.65 1.82
C GLN A 53 -7.71 17.92 2.70
N ASP A 54 -8.87 18.40 3.14
CA ASP A 54 -9.05 19.56 4.03
C ASP A 54 -8.70 19.28 5.51
N GLY A 55 -8.33 18.03 5.83
CA GLY A 55 -8.00 17.60 7.19
C GLY A 55 -9.20 17.08 7.99
N ARG A 56 -10.42 17.09 7.43
CA ARG A 56 -11.58 16.46 8.08
C ARG A 56 -11.37 14.95 8.17
N ILE A 57 -11.79 14.36 9.29
CA ILE A 57 -11.77 12.92 9.52
C ILE A 57 -13.20 12.45 9.79
N GLU A 58 -13.64 11.42 9.08
CA GLU A 58 -14.96 10.81 9.24
C GLU A 58 -14.79 9.32 9.59
N GLN A 59 -15.33 8.92 10.73
CA GLN A 59 -15.29 7.53 11.18
C GLN A 59 -16.37 6.72 10.43
N ILE A 60 -15.97 5.62 9.79
CA ILE A 60 -16.88 4.75 9.03
C ILE A 60 -17.33 3.58 9.88
N LYS A 61 -16.36 2.80 10.39
CA LYS A 61 -16.64 1.54 11.10
C LYS A 61 -15.54 1.22 12.08
N ARG A 62 -15.92 0.76 13.28
CA ARG A 62 -14.96 0.20 14.23
C ARG A 62 -14.55 -1.21 13.79
N LEU A 63 -13.25 -1.47 13.77
CA LEU A 63 -12.69 -2.80 13.56
C LEU A 63 -12.89 -3.62 14.82
N GLU A 64 -13.49 -4.80 14.66
CA GLU A 64 -13.61 -5.78 15.73
C GLU A 64 -12.30 -6.56 15.82
N VAL A 65 -11.79 -6.75 17.03
CA VAL A 65 -10.61 -7.57 17.27
C VAL A 65 -11.01 -9.03 17.13
N VAL A 66 -10.44 -9.72 16.14
CA VAL A 66 -10.60 -11.17 16.01
C VAL A 66 -9.57 -11.84 16.92
N GLU A 67 -10.01 -12.52 17.97
CA GLU A 67 -9.12 -13.10 19.00
C GLU A 67 -8.29 -14.30 18.52
N GLN A 68 -8.55 -14.81 17.32
CA GLN A 68 -7.84 -15.97 16.77
C GLN A 68 -7.22 -15.61 15.42
N PRO A 69 -5.91 -15.81 15.22
CA PRO A 69 -5.35 -15.77 13.88
C PRO A 69 -5.99 -16.93 13.11
N GLU A 70 -6.96 -16.61 12.25
CA GLU A 70 -7.41 -17.57 11.25
C GLU A 70 -6.17 -18.08 10.51
N LYS A 71 -6.06 -19.39 10.37
CA LYS A 71 -4.94 -20.01 9.66
C LYS A 71 -5.09 -19.64 8.18
N ILE A 72 -4.50 -18.52 7.78
CA ILE A 72 -4.44 -18.08 6.38
C ILE A 72 -3.57 -19.08 5.64
N ILE A 73 -4.20 -19.99 4.88
CA ILE A 73 -3.51 -20.83 3.91
C ILE A 73 -3.46 -20.02 2.61
N LEU A 74 -2.27 -19.57 2.23
CA LEU A 74 -2.01 -19.03 0.91
C LEU A 74 -1.65 -20.21 0.00
N ASP A 75 -2.48 -20.46 -1.01
CA ASP A 75 -2.24 -21.42 -2.09
C ASP A 75 -1.39 -20.77 -3.20
#